data_AF-A0A6L4ZM65-F1
#
_entry.id   AF-A0A6L4ZM65-F1
#
_cell.length_a   1.000
_cell.length_b   1.000
_cell.length_c   1.000
_cell.angle_alpha   90.00
_cell.angle_beta   90.00
_cell.angle_gamma   90.00
#
_symmetry.space_group_name_H-M   'P 1'
#
loop_
_entity.id
_entity.type
_entity.pdbx_description
1 polymer ?
#
loop_
_entity_poly.entity_id
_entity_poly.type
_entity_poly.pdbx_seq_one_letter_code
_entity_poly.pdbx_strand_id
1 'polypeptide(L)'
;MLLKNKIIEALNAKAEDFTQFERELNSDSLFYDQKLAEFIASGYKSLLESLAKFPAAGAIPSKEFLESKNLVVKFDQSWSNHETARSWAYNILLGHPTFAVDGSQIMPVKELSLPIAAIQVAWFENPHTPDGNYTKNTRFEILSPNDLLMGKSASERQISDQMVNLRRFQLEIETLCNYMETYTLKHDTTEFPPVVFLDGSIVISFAERWHEDQRKLFTEPIIRLLDVAQMTNIPVVGYVDTTYACDLAVMLKYFFQLDIAHSPV
;
A
#
# COMPACT_ATOMS: atom_id res chain seq x y z
N MET A 1 6.41 2.85 40.46
CA MET A 1 6.48 3.08 38.99
C MET A 1 7.40 4.28 38.72
N LEU A 2 8.72 4.10 38.82
CA LEU A 2 9.73 5.19 38.82
C LEU A 2 9.88 5.92 37.47
N LEU A 3 9.53 5.25 36.36
CA LEU A 3 9.67 5.81 35.02
C LEU A 3 8.50 6.72 34.62
N LYS A 4 7.32 6.56 35.24
CA LYS A 4 6.11 7.33 34.87
C LYS A 4 6.32 8.84 35.03
N ASN A 5 6.83 9.27 36.19
CA ASN A 5 7.00 10.71 36.46
C ASN A 5 8.10 11.32 35.58
N LYS A 6 9.19 10.59 35.35
CA LYS A 6 10.27 11.03 34.45
C LYS A 6 9.79 11.16 33.00
N ILE A 7 8.93 10.26 32.53
CA ILE A 7 8.33 10.35 31.20
C ILE A 7 7.42 11.59 31.11
N ILE A 8 6.56 11.82 32.11
CA ILE A 8 5.67 12.98 32.15
C ILE A 8 6.47 14.30 32.13
N GLU A 9 7.52 14.40 32.95
CA GLU A 9 8.40 15.58 32.97
C GLU A 9 9.08 15.80 31.61
N ALA A 10 9.58 14.74 30.97
CA ALA A 10 10.20 14.83 29.65
C ALA A 10 9.21 15.25 28.55
N LEU A 11 7.98 14.73 28.58
CA LEU A 11 6.92 15.12 27.64
C LEU A 11 6.50 16.58 27.85
N ASN A 12 6.33 17.01 29.11
CA ASN A 12 5.96 18.39 29.43
C ASN A 12 7.05 19.39 29.00
N ALA A 13 8.33 19.01 29.14
CA ALA A 13 9.44 19.82 28.64
C ALA A 13 9.44 20.00 27.11
N LYS A 14 8.66 19.20 26.38
CA LYS A 14 8.48 19.22 24.92
C LYS A 14 7.10 19.70 24.47
N ALA A 15 6.26 20.18 25.39
CA ALA A 15 4.89 20.57 25.09
C ALA A 15 4.80 21.71 24.05
N GLU A 16 5.72 22.68 24.09
CA GLU A 16 5.77 23.77 23.12
C GLU A 16 6.14 23.26 21.72
N ASP A 17 7.16 22.40 21.61
CA ASP A 17 7.55 21.75 20.36
C ASP A 17 6.35 21.00 19.72
N PHE A 18 5.58 20.25 20.52
CA PHE A 18 4.38 19.55 20.03
C PHE A 18 3.29 20.50 19.55
N THR A 19 3.05 21.58 20.30
CA THR A 19 2.04 22.58 19.94
C THR A 19 2.43 23.32 18.68
N GLN A 20 3.72 23.65 18.51
CA GLN A 20 4.23 24.28 17.30
C GLN A 20 4.07 23.35 16.09
N PHE A 21 4.46 22.08 16.24
CA PHE A 21 4.31 21.08 15.19
C PHE A 21 2.85 20.92 14.73
N GLU A 22 1.89 20.89 15.65
CA GLU A 22 0.46 20.83 15.32
C GLU A 22 -0.04 22.09 14.58
N ARG A 23 0.43 23.28 14.97
CA ARG A 23 0.08 24.53 14.27
C ARG A 23 0.63 24.56 12.85
N GLU A 24 1.86 24.10 12.65
CA GLU A 24 2.49 24.01 11.33
C GLU A 24 1.72 23.04 10.43
N LEU A 25 1.39 21.84 10.93
CA LEU A 25 0.56 20.87 10.20
C LEU A 25 -0.81 21.42 9.80
N ASN A 26 -1.49 22.12 10.70
CA ASN A 26 -2.79 22.74 10.40
C ASN A 26 -2.67 23.86 9.36
N SER A 27 -1.60 24.66 9.44
CA SER A 27 -1.32 25.71 8.45
C SER A 27 -1.06 25.11 7.07
N ASP A 28 -0.24 24.06 6.99
CA ASP A 28 0.06 23.36 5.74
C ASP A 28 -1.21 22.73 5.15
N SER A 29 -2.05 22.09 5.97
CA SER A 29 -3.33 21.52 5.52
C SER A 29 -4.23 22.58 4.89
N LEU A 30 -4.43 23.73 5.56
CA LEU A 30 -5.24 24.82 5.03
C LEU A 30 -4.67 25.40 3.72
N PHE A 31 -3.34 25.49 3.64
CA PHE A 31 -2.66 25.95 2.44
C PHE A 31 -2.88 25.00 1.25
N TYR A 32 -2.71 23.69 1.46
CA TYR A 32 -2.92 22.70 0.41
C TYR A 32 -4.40 22.58 0.02
N ASP A 33 -5.35 22.72 0.96
CA ASP A 33 -6.79 22.76 0.65
C ASP A 33 -7.14 23.91 -0.29
N GLN A 34 -6.58 25.11 -0.03
CA GLN A 34 -6.76 26.27 -0.91
C GLN A 34 -6.16 26.03 -2.29
N LYS A 35 -4.93 25.51 -2.36
CA LYS A 35 -4.25 25.22 -3.63
C LYS A 35 -4.99 24.16 -4.43
N LEU A 36 -5.56 23.16 -3.77
CA LEU A 36 -6.35 22.13 -4.42
C LEU A 36 -7.65 22.70 -5.02
N ALA A 37 -8.32 23.62 -4.32
CA ALA A 37 -9.49 24.31 -4.86
C ALA A 37 -9.15 25.19 -6.08
N GLU A 38 -8.04 25.94 -6.02
CA GLU A 38 -7.51 26.71 -7.15
C GLU A 38 -7.14 25.82 -8.35
N PHE A 39 -6.56 24.65 -8.08
CA PHE A 39 -6.19 23.66 -9.10
C PHE A 39 -7.42 23.15 -9.85
N ILE A 40 -8.47 22.76 -9.12
CA ILE A 40 -9.74 22.29 -9.71
C ILE A 40 -10.37 23.38 -10.60
N ALA A 41 -10.28 24.65 -10.20
CA ALA A 41 -10.83 25.77 -10.95
C ALA A 41 -10.06 26.11 -12.25
N SER A 42 -8.79 25.70 -12.37
CA SER A 42 -7.88 26.10 -13.47
C SER A 42 -8.15 25.39 -14.80
N GLY A 43 -8.96 24.32 -14.81
CA GLY A 43 -9.41 23.63 -16.03
C GLY A 43 -8.40 22.65 -16.65
N TYR A 44 -8.85 21.42 -16.88
CA TYR A 44 -8.01 20.23 -17.17
C TYR A 44 -6.96 20.36 -18.27
N LYS A 45 -7.29 20.98 -19.41
CA LYS A 45 -6.34 21.06 -20.55
C LYS A 45 -5.08 21.85 -20.17
N SER A 46 -5.25 22.95 -19.45
CA SER A 46 -4.13 23.75 -18.96
C SER A 46 -3.33 23.00 -17.88
N LEU A 47 -3.99 22.15 -17.08
CA LEU A 47 -3.34 21.31 -16.06
C LEU A 47 -2.36 20.33 -16.70
N LEU A 48 -2.82 19.54 -17.68
CA LEU A 48 -1.97 18.54 -18.32
C LEU A 48 -0.79 19.17 -19.06
N GLU A 49 -1.01 20.28 -19.78
CA GLU A 49 0.06 21.01 -20.47
C GLU A 49 1.12 21.56 -19.50
N SER A 50 0.71 21.96 -18.30
CA SER A 50 1.64 22.42 -17.25
C SER A 50 2.44 21.27 -16.66
N LEU A 51 1.77 20.18 -16.28
CA LEU A 51 2.39 19.02 -15.65
C LEU A 51 3.30 18.23 -16.60
N ALA A 52 2.98 18.18 -17.90
CA ALA A 52 3.78 17.49 -18.90
C ALA A 52 5.22 18.02 -19.05
N LYS A 53 5.52 19.20 -18.50
CA LYS A 53 6.87 19.78 -18.45
C LYS A 53 7.77 19.08 -17.43
N PHE A 54 7.21 18.29 -16.51
CA PHE A 54 7.90 17.67 -15.40
C PHE A 54 7.75 16.14 -15.47
N PRO A 55 8.84 15.39 -15.72
CA PRO A 55 8.78 13.92 -15.80
C PRO A 55 8.29 13.21 -14.53
N ALA A 56 8.48 13.86 -13.36
CA ALA A 56 8.09 13.35 -12.05
C ALA A 56 7.14 14.34 -11.37
N ALA A 57 6.04 14.67 -12.04
CA ALA A 57 5.06 15.65 -11.56
C ALA A 57 4.19 15.17 -10.38
N GLY A 58 4.47 14.00 -9.80
CA GLY A 58 3.59 13.36 -8.81
C GLY A 58 2.32 12.83 -9.47
N ALA A 59 1.15 13.13 -8.89
CA ALA A 59 -0.14 12.70 -9.40
C ALA A 59 -0.43 13.30 -10.79
N ILE A 60 -1.03 12.50 -11.68
CA ILE A 60 -1.50 12.95 -13.00
C ILE A 60 -3.01 12.75 -13.06
N PRO A 61 -3.81 13.82 -13.28
CA PRO A 61 -5.27 13.71 -13.35
C PRO A 61 -5.74 12.75 -14.44
N SER A 62 -6.53 11.75 -14.06
CA SER A 62 -7.08 10.74 -14.96
C SER A 62 -8.27 11.27 -15.78
N LYS A 63 -8.84 10.43 -16.65
CA LYS A 63 -10.06 10.78 -17.41
C LYS A 63 -11.29 10.86 -16.52
N GLU A 64 -11.35 10.08 -15.46
CA GLU A 64 -12.43 10.09 -14.48
C GLU A 64 -12.50 11.44 -13.75
N PHE A 65 -11.35 12.08 -13.55
CA PHE A 65 -11.29 13.45 -13.02
C PHE A 65 -11.93 14.47 -13.99
N LEU A 66 -11.77 14.29 -15.32
CA LEU A 66 -12.44 15.13 -16.31
C LEU A 66 -13.97 15.04 -16.22
N GLU A 67 -14.47 13.82 -16.05
CA GLU A 67 -15.90 13.53 -16.10
C GLU A 67 -16.62 13.95 -14.81
N SER A 68 -15.99 13.73 -13.66
CA SER A 68 -16.57 14.02 -12.35
C SER A 68 -16.58 15.50 -11.97
N LYS A 69 -15.74 16.33 -12.62
CA LYS A 69 -15.51 17.77 -12.33
C LYS A 69 -15.13 18.07 -10.86
N ASN A 70 -14.83 17.03 -10.08
CA ASN A 70 -14.51 17.11 -8.65
C ASN A 70 -13.38 16.13 -8.36
N LEU A 71 -12.53 16.46 -7.37
CA LEU A 71 -11.48 15.54 -6.93
C LEU A 71 -12.04 14.32 -6.20
N VAL A 72 -13.17 14.49 -5.51
CA VAL A 72 -13.82 13.45 -4.72
C VAL A 72 -15.08 13.00 -5.42
N VAL A 73 -15.06 11.76 -5.92
CA VAL A 73 -16.28 11.05 -6.34
C VAL A 73 -16.91 10.48 -5.08
N LYS A 74 -18.08 11.00 -4.72
CA LYS A 74 -18.78 10.52 -3.53
C LYS A 74 -19.28 9.11 -3.76
N PHE A 75 -19.18 8.30 -2.70
CA PHE A 75 -19.83 7.01 -2.65
C PHE A 75 -21.28 7.22 -2.20
N ASP A 76 -22.24 6.90 -3.06
CA ASP A 76 -23.65 7.31 -2.88
C ASP A 76 -24.41 6.54 -1.79
N GLN A 77 -23.81 5.48 -1.23
CA GLN A 77 -24.44 4.71 -0.15
C GLN A 77 -24.12 5.32 1.20
N SER A 78 -25.14 5.37 2.07
CA SER A 78 -25.00 5.79 3.46
C SER A 78 -25.87 4.93 4.35
N TRP A 79 -25.42 4.73 5.59
CA TRP A 79 -26.08 3.85 6.55
C TRP A 79 -26.16 4.53 7.91
N SER A 80 -27.25 4.26 8.63
CA SER A 80 -27.49 4.82 9.96
C SER A 80 -26.74 4.05 11.06
N ASN A 81 -26.31 2.81 10.78
CA ASN A 81 -25.59 1.97 11.74
C ASN A 81 -24.78 0.85 11.04
N HIS A 82 -23.92 0.17 11.81
CA HIS A 82 -23.09 -0.93 11.33
C HIS A 82 -23.87 -2.16 10.85
N GLU A 83 -25.09 -2.39 11.35
CA GLU A 83 -25.92 -3.52 10.93
C GLU A 83 -26.41 -3.33 9.50
N THR A 84 -27.02 -2.18 9.21
CA THR A 84 -27.51 -1.81 7.87
C THR A 84 -26.36 -1.75 6.85
N ALA A 85 -25.18 -1.24 7.24
CA ALA A 85 -23.99 -1.27 6.40
C ALA A 85 -23.52 -2.70 6.07
N ARG A 86 -23.51 -3.61 7.06
CA ARG A 86 -23.12 -5.00 6.86
C ARG A 86 -24.15 -5.78 6.03
N SER A 87 -25.44 -5.54 6.23
CA SER A 87 -26.49 -6.16 5.41
C SER A 87 -26.39 -5.71 3.95
N TRP A 88 -26.11 -4.43 3.70
CA TRP A 88 -25.82 -3.96 2.35
C TRP A 88 -24.59 -4.65 1.76
N ALA A 89 -23.47 -4.69 2.50
CA ALA A 89 -22.23 -5.30 2.01
C ALA A 89 -22.40 -6.80 1.73
N TYR A 90 -23.13 -7.52 2.59
CA TYR A 90 -23.48 -8.92 2.37
C TYR A 90 -24.23 -9.13 1.05
N ASN A 91 -25.26 -8.31 0.78
CA ASN A 91 -26.04 -8.43 -0.45
C ASN A 91 -25.21 -8.13 -1.71
N ILE A 92 -24.21 -7.25 -1.60
CA ILE A 92 -23.29 -6.92 -2.70
C ILE A 92 -22.26 -8.04 -2.92
N LEU A 93 -21.75 -8.64 -1.83
CA LEU A 93 -20.70 -9.66 -1.90
C LEU A 93 -21.23 -11.07 -2.19
N LEU A 94 -22.54 -11.30 -2.05
CA LEU A 94 -23.14 -12.62 -2.20
C LEU A 94 -22.77 -13.24 -3.56
N GLY A 95 -22.06 -14.36 -3.54
CA GLY A 95 -21.60 -15.07 -4.73
C GLY A 95 -20.40 -14.44 -5.45
N HIS A 96 -19.78 -13.40 -4.89
CA HIS A 96 -18.56 -12.77 -5.40
C HIS A 96 -17.36 -13.18 -4.56
N PRO A 97 -16.53 -14.15 -5.01
CA PRO A 97 -15.44 -14.64 -4.18
C PRO A 97 -14.40 -13.55 -3.92
N THR A 98 -13.88 -13.50 -2.70
CA THR A 98 -12.77 -12.62 -2.33
C THR A 98 -11.60 -13.45 -1.82
N PHE A 99 -10.39 -13.06 -2.18
CA PHE A 99 -9.16 -13.69 -1.71
C PHE A 99 -8.23 -12.63 -1.14
N ALA A 100 -7.79 -12.80 0.10
CA ALA A 100 -6.84 -11.88 0.73
C ALA A 100 -5.65 -12.65 1.29
N VAL A 101 -4.45 -12.06 1.18
CA VAL A 101 -3.21 -12.60 1.70
C VAL A 101 -2.59 -11.61 2.68
N ASP A 102 -1.99 -12.12 3.76
CA ASP A 102 -1.20 -11.33 4.71
C ASP A 102 -0.02 -12.18 5.21
N GLY A 103 1.11 -11.52 5.44
CA GLY A 103 2.36 -12.13 5.83
C GLY A 103 2.83 -11.64 7.20
N SER A 104 3.35 -12.57 7.99
CA SER A 104 4.04 -12.32 9.26
C SER A 104 5.42 -12.95 9.26
N GLN A 105 6.31 -12.47 10.13
CA GLN A 105 7.70 -12.87 10.14
C GLN A 105 8.30 -12.83 11.55
N ILE A 106 9.29 -13.68 11.76
CA ILE A 106 10.18 -13.67 12.93
C ILE A 106 11.56 -13.27 12.44
N MET A 107 12.07 -12.15 12.96
CA MET A 107 13.38 -11.62 12.59
C MET A 107 14.53 -12.45 13.19
N PRO A 108 15.73 -12.43 12.58
CA PRO A 108 16.93 -13.02 13.15
C PRO A 108 17.25 -12.41 14.52
N VAL A 109 17.45 -13.29 15.50
CA VAL A 109 17.81 -12.90 16.87
C VAL A 109 19.33 -12.80 16.97
N LYS A 110 19.85 -11.63 17.39
CA LYS A 110 21.30 -11.36 17.43
C LYS A 110 22.04 -12.16 18.49
N GLU A 111 21.31 -12.66 19.48
CA GLU A 111 21.81 -13.47 20.59
C GLU A 111 22.03 -14.95 20.20
N LEU A 112 21.53 -15.38 19.03
CA LEU A 112 21.73 -16.72 18.52
C LEU A 112 22.96 -16.78 17.60
N SER A 113 23.76 -17.85 17.71
CA SER A 113 24.97 -18.04 16.91
C SER A 113 24.69 -18.31 15.43
N LEU A 114 23.50 -18.78 15.08
CA LEU A 114 23.01 -18.89 13.71
C LEU A 114 21.86 -17.92 13.47
N PRO A 115 22.00 -16.96 12.54
CA PRO A 115 20.89 -16.10 12.16
C PRO A 115 19.89 -16.94 11.35
N ILE A 116 18.69 -17.11 11.91
CA ILE A 116 17.55 -17.75 11.25
C ILE A 116 16.37 -16.80 11.30
N ALA A 117 15.61 -16.73 10.22
CA ALA A 117 14.31 -16.06 10.21
C ALA A 117 13.23 -17.04 9.82
N ALA A 118 11.99 -16.72 10.16
CA ALA A 118 10.82 -17.47 9.72
C ALA A 118 9.83 -16.52 9.09
N ILE A 119 9.13 -17.00 8.09
CA ILE A 119 8.07 -16.27 7.40
C ILE A 119 6.85 -17.15 7.32
N GLN A 120 5.69 -16.55 7.53
CA GLN A 120 4.41 -17.18 7.33
C GLN A 120 3.53 -16.26 6.51
N VAL A 121 2.98 -16.79 5.43
CA VAL A 121 1.92 -16.13 4.68
C VAL A 121 0.64 -16.92 4.89
N ALA A 122 -0.41 -16.22 5.31
CA ALA A 122 -1.75 -16.78 5.47
C ALA A 122 -2.68 -16.15 4.43
N TRP A 123 -3.66 -16.91 3.97
CA TRP A 123 -4.67 -16.37 3.09
C TRP A 123 -6.06 -16.88 3.45
N PHE A 124 -7.03 -16.08 3.02
CA PHE A 124 -8.45 -16.29 3.25
C PHE A 124 -9.20 -16.18 1.92
N GLU A 125 -9.85 -17.26 1.51
CA GLU A 125 -10.79 -17.28 0.40
C GLU A 125 -12.21 -17.33 0.97
N ASN A 126 -13.04 -16.40 0.57
CA ASN A 126 -14.45 -16.37 0.92
C ASN A 126 -15.28 -16.29 -0.35
N PRO A 127 -15.95 -17.38 -0.76
CA PRO A 127 -16.92 -17.37 -1.87
C PRO A 127 -18.16 -16.52 -1.60
N HIS A 128 -18.38 -16.09 -0.35
CA HIS A 128 -19.56 -15.36 0.12
C HIS A 128 -20.85 -16.07 -0.25
N THR A 129 -20.93 -17.37 0.05
CA THR A 129 -22.11 -18.19 -0.19
C THR A 129 -23.04 -18.20 1.04
N PRO A 130 -24.36 -18.45 0.88
CA PRO A 130 -25.32 -18.40 1.99
C PRO A 130 -25.03 -19.36 3.16
N ASP A 131 -24.33 -20.46 2.89
CA ASP A 131 -23.86 -21.44 3.87
C ASP A 131 -22.66 -20.97 4.70
N GLY A 132 -22.01 -19.86 4.32
CA GLY A 132 -20.94 -19.22 5.09
C GLY A 132 -19.60 -19.96 5.06
N ASN A 133 -19.39 -20.83 4.07
CA ASN A 133 -18.15 -21.56 3.91
C ASN A 133 -17.01 -20.65 3.46
N TYR A 134 -15.82 -20.89 3.99
CA TYR A 134 -14.59 -20.18 3.62
C TYR A 134 -13.38 -21.11 3.73
N THR A 135 -12.30 -20.78 3.00
CA THR A 135 -11.04 -21.50 3.08
C THR A 135 -9.98 -20.64 3.77
N LYS A 136 -9.29 -21.23 4.74
CA LYS A 136 -8.09 -20.67 5.39
C LYS A 136 -6.93 -21.60 5.12
N ASN A 137 -5.79 -21.05 4.70
CA ASN A 137 -4.58 -21.84 4.56
C ASN A 137 -3.34 -20.95 4.73
N THR A 138 -2.18 -21.58 4.86
CA THR A 138 -0.93 -20.92 5.19
C THR A 138 0.25 -21.57 4.49
N ARG A 139 1.28 -20.79 4.18
CA ARG A 139 2.59 -21.24 3.73
C ARG A 139 3.64 -20.73 4.71
N PHE A 140 4.56 -21.60 5.10
CA PHE A 140 5.62 -21.31 6.06
C PHE A 140 6.99 -21.59 5.45
N GLU A 141 7.93 -20.66 5.63
CA GLU A 141 9.32 -20.79 5.15
C GLU A 141 10.30 -20.41 6.26
N ILE A 142 11.40 -21.17 6.36
CA ILE A 142 12.55 -20.82 7.19
C ILE A 142 13.63 -20.24 6.28
N LEU A 143 14.20 -19.11 6.67
CA LEU A 143 15.33 -18.49 6.00
C LEU A 143 16.62 -18.85 6.73
N SER A 144 17.53 -19.44 5.95
CA SER A 144 18.88 -19.77 6.38
C SER A 144 19.77 -18.51 6.40
N PRO A 145 20.95 -18.57 7.02
CA PRO A 145 21.91 -17.48 6.95
C PRO A 145 22.18 -16.99 5.52
N ASN A 146 22.23 -17.89 4.54
CA ASN A 146 22.51 -17.53 3.14
C ASN A 146 21.39 -16.69 2.52
N ASP A 147 20.14 -16.92 2.92
CA ASP A 147 18.97 -16.19 2.41
C ASP A 147 18.89 -14.77 3.00
N LEU A 148 19.59 -14.53 4.11
CA LEU A 148 19.58 -13.28 4.86
C LEU A 148 20.73 -12.33 4.50
N LEU A 149 21.69 -12.79 3.70
CA LEU A 149 22.87 -12.02 3.35
C LEU A 149 22.57 -10.97 2.28
N MET A 150 22.90 -9.71 2.58
CA MET A 150 23.05 -8.65 1.59
C MET A 150 24.53 -8.28 1.40
N GLY A 151 24.91 -7.93 0.16
CA GLY A 151 26.29 -7.52 -0.21
C GLY A 151 26.90 -8.40 -1.30
N LYS A 152 27.58 -7.79 -2.28
CA LYS A 152 28.14 -8.49 -3.45
C LYS A 152 29.49 -9.15 -3.16
N SER A 153 30.19 -8.72 -2.11
CA SER A 153 31.53 -9.21 -1.73
C SER A 153 31.51 -9.92 -0.37
N ALA A 154 32.47 -10.83 -0.15
CA ALA A 154 32.59 -11.57 1.11
C ALA A 154 32.82 -10.65 2.34
N SER A 155 33.37 -9.46 2.13
CA SER A 155 33.62 -8.43 3.16
C SER A 155 32.41 -7.55 3.48
N GLU A 156 31.38 -7.53 2.63
CA GLU A 156 30.18 -6.69 2.79
C GLU A 156 28.93 -7.49 3.17
N ARG A 157 29.06 -8.82 3.28
CA ARG A 157 27.99 -9.73 3.66
C ARG A 157 27.47 -9.43 5.05
N GLN A 158 26.30 -8.81 5.13
CA GLN A 158 25.62 -8.52 6.38
C GLN A 158 24.23 -9.17 6.39
N ILE A 159 23.84 -9.68 7.55
CA ILE A 159 22.47 -10.14 7.80
C ILE A 159 21.56 -8.92 7.78
N SER A 160 20.54 -8.94 6.93
CA SER A 160 19.63 -7.81 6.76
C SER A 160 18.18 -8.21 6.98
N ASP A 161 17.51 -7.52 7.89
CA ASP A 161 16.06 -7.63 8.11
C ASP A 161 15.27 -7.29 6.83
N GLN A 162 15.86 -6.49 5.93
CA GLN A 162 15.25 -6.17 4.64
C GLN A 162 15.07 -7.43 3.78
N MET A 163 15.95 -8.42 3.88
CA MET A 163 15.80 -9.67 3.14
C MET A 163 14.60 -10.48 3.61
N VAL A 164 14.33 -10.48 4.91
CA VAL A 164 13.15 -11.13 5.49
C VAL A 164 11.88 -10.46 4.97
N ASN A 165 11.83 -9.12 5.03
CA ASN A 165 10.69 -8.34 4.56
C ASN A 165 10.45 -8.52 3.05
N LEU A 166 11.52 -8.51 2.26
CA LEU A 166 11.45 -8.74 0.82
C LEU A 166 10.91 -10.14 0.52
N ARG A 167 11.43 -11.18 1.17
CA ARG A 167 10.97 -12.55 0.91
C ARG A 167 9.53 -12.75 1.34
N ARG A 168 9.09 -12.16 2.46
CA ARG A 168 7.68 -12.12 2.88
C ARG A 168 6.79 -11.52 1.80
N PHE A 169 7.16 -10.34 1.32
CA PHE A 169 6.44 -9.64 0.26
C PHE A 169 6.36 -10.47 -1.04
N GLN A 170 7.47 -11.08 -1.45
CA GLN A 170 7.49 -11.98 -2.61
C GLN A 170 6.56 -13.18 -2.42
N LEU A 171 6.51 -13.74 -1.20
CA LEU A 171 5.69 -14.89 -0.87
C LEU A 171 4.18 -14.57 -0.87
N GLU A 172 3.81 -13.37 -0.42
CA GLU A 172 2.44 -12.83 -0.53
C GLU A 172 2.02 -12.76 -1.99
N ILE A 173 2.85 -12.14 -2.84
CA ILE A 173 2.59 -12.00 -4.28
C ILE A 173 2.54 -13.35 -4.99
N GLU A 174 3.49 -14.25 -4.72
CA GLU A 174 3.48 -15.62 -5.25
C GLU A 174 2.15 -16.31 -4.94
N THR A 175 1.64 -16.14 -3.72
CA THR A 175 0.38 -16.74 -3.27
C THR A 175 -0.82 -16.18 -4.04
N LEU A 176 -0.85 -14.87 -4.28
CA LEU A 176 -1.90 -14.23 -5.10
C LEU A 176 -1.87 -14.74 -6.54
N CYS A 177 -0.69 -14.76 -7.18
CA CYS A 177 -0.53 -15.25 -8.54
C CYS A 177 -0.97 -16.71 -8.67
N ASN A 178 -0.51 -17.57 -7.76
CA ASN A 178 -0.84 -18.99 -7.77
C ASN A 178 -2.35 -19.21 -7.58
N TYR A 179 -3.01 -18.42 -6.74
CA TYR A 179 -4.46 -18.46 -6.58
C TYR A 179 -5.17 -18.12 -7.90
N MET A 180 -4.83 -16.98 -8.52
CA MET A 180 -5.44 -16.54 -9.78
C MET A 180 -5.27 -17.56 -10.91
N GLU A 181 -4.05 -18.07 -11.09
CA GLU A 181 -3.73 -19.09 -12.10
C GLU A 181 -4.48 -20.41 -11.83
N THR A 182 -4.54 -20.86 -10.58
CA THR A 182 -5.26 -22.09 -10.23
C THR A 182 -6.77 -21.92 -10.36
N TYR A 183 -7.29 -20.72 -10.08
CA TYR A 183 -8.71 -20.42 -10.18
C TYR A 183 -9.20 -20.54 -11.61
N THR A 184 -8.48 -19.95 -12.57
CA THR A 184 -8.84 -20.02 -14.01
C THR A 184 -8.69 -21.42 -14.60
N LEU A 185 -7.74 -22.22 -14.12
CA LEU A 185 -7.63 -23.63 -14.51
C LEU A 185 -8.83 -24.48 -14.06
N LYS A 186 -9.49 -24.10 -12.97
CA LYS A 186 -10.65 -24.81 -12.41
C LYS A 186 -11.98 -24.30 -12.92
N HIS A 187 -12.02 -23.09 -13.47
CA HIS A 187 -13.25 -22.42 -13.88
C HIS A 187 -13.09 -21.86 -15.29
N ASP A 188 -13.78 -22.47 -16.26
CA ASP A 188 -13.68 -22.07 -17.68
C ASP A 188 -14.20 -20.66 -17.96
N THR A 189 -15.23 -20.22 -17.21
CA THR A 189 -15.77 -18.85 -17.26
C THR A 189 -16.67 -18.64 -16.04
N THR A 190 -16.37 -17.64 -15.22
CA THR A 190 -17.26 -17.21 -14.14
C THR A 190 -17.89 -15.88 -14.50
N GLU A 191 -19.21 -15.77 -14.36
CA GLU A 191 -19.93 -14.49 -14.48
C GLU A 191 -19.37 -13.44 -13.51
N PHE A 192 -18.83 -13.91 -12.38
CA PHE A 192 -18.20 -13.09 -11.34
C PHE A 192 -16.79 -13.63 -11.01
N PRO A 193 -15.72 -13.06 -11.59
CA PRO A 193 -14.36 -13.41 -11.19
C PRO A 193 -14.11 -12.99 -9.74
N PRO A 194 -13.22 -13.68 -9.02
CA PRO A 194 -12.85 -13.31 -7.66
C PRO A 194 -12.23 -11.91 -7.63
N VAL A 195 -12.29 -11.24 -6.47
CA VAL A 195 -11.49 -10.03 -6.20
C VAL A 195 -10.35 -10.40 -5.27
N VAL A 196 -9.12 -10.07 -5.68
CA VAL A 196 -7.90 -10.40 -4.93
C VAL A 196 -7.39 -9.15 -4.22
N PHE A 197 -7.06 -9.28 -2.93
CA PHE A 197 -6.59 -8.19 -2.08
C PHE A 197 -5.13 -8.40 -1.69
N LEU A 198 -4.32 -7.38 -1.94
CA LEU A 198 -2.95 -7.23 -1.47
C LEU A 198 -2.95 -6.28 -0.27
N ASP A 199 -2.41 -6.71 0.87
CA ASP A 199 -2.15 -5.83 2.01
C ASP A 199 -0.88 -5.01 1.75
N GLY A 200 -1.04 -3.91 1.04
CA GLY A 200 0.03 -3.05 0.56
C GLY A 200 -0.36 -2.24 -0.66
N SER A 201 0.48 -1.25 -0.98
CA SER A 201 0.33 -0.44 -2.17
C SER A 201 0.81 -1.19 -3.41
N ILE A 202 0.02 -1.16 -4.49
CA ILE A 202 0.47 -1.58 -5.83
C ILE A 202 1.54 -0.60 -6.35
N VAL A 203 1.45 0.68 -5.97
CA VAL A 203 2.43 1.70 -6.35
C VAL A 203 3.57 1.71 -5.34
N ILE A 204 4.75 1.25 -5.77
CA ILE A 204 5.96 1.13 -4.93
C ILE A 204 6.84 2.39 -5.06
N SER A 205 6.29 3.57 -4.76
CA SER A 205 7.01 4.86 -4.92
C SER A 205 8.29 4.96 -4.08
N PHE A 206 8.38 4.24 -2.95
CA PHE A 206 9.59 4.20 -2.13
C PHE A 206 10.81 3.61 -2.86
N ALA A 207 10.58 2.71 -3.82
CA ALA A 207 11.66 2.02 -4.52
C ALA A 207 12.38 2.92 -5.54
N GLU A 208 11.83 4.10 -5.87
CA GLU A 208 12.49 5.08 -6.73
C GLU A 208 13.83 5.56 -6.18
N ARG A 209 13.96 5.63 -4.85
CA ARG A 209 15.18 6.10 -4.17
C ARG A 209 16.28 5.05 -4.10
N TRP A 210 16.02 3.81 -4.54
CA TRP A 210 16.97 2.70 -4.43
C TRP A 210 17.75 2.46 -5.72
N HIS A 211 18.91 1.81 -5.58
CA HIS A 211 19.69 1.34 -6.72
C HIS A 211 18.89 0.33 -7.54
N GLU A 212 19.15 0.29 -8.85
CA GLU A 212 18.35 -0.49 -9.81
C GLU A 212 18.18 -1.96 -9.42
N ASP A 213 19.27 -2.62 -8.98
CA ASP A 213 19.25 -4.01 -8.56
C ASP A 213 18.29 -4.24 -7.38
N GLN A 214 18.25 -3.32 -6.40
CA GLN A 214 17.35 -3.42 -5.24
C GLN A 214 15.91 -3.07 -5.60
N ARG A 215 15.72 -2.08 -6.49
CA ARG A 215 14.39 -1.69 -6.98
C ARG A 215 13.71 -2.87 -7.69
N LYS A 216 14.45 -3.59 -8.54
CA LYS A 216 13.96 -4.77 -9.28
C LYS A 216 13.36 -5.84 -8.36
N LEU A 217 13.98 -6.06 -7.20
CA LEU A 217 13.51 -7.06 -6.23
C LEU A 217 12.07 -6.81 -5.75
N PHE A 218 11.62 -5.55 -5.73
CA PHE A 218 10.25 -5.19 -5.34
C PHE A 218 9.34 -4.94 -6.54
N THR A 219 9.87 -4.35 -7.62
CA THR A 219 9.05 -4.03 -8.80
C THR A 219 8.70 -5.26 -9.61
N GLU A 220 9.61 -6.23 -9.77
CA GLU A 220 9.34 -7.45 -10.56
C GLU A 220 8.19 -8.29 -10.01
N PRO A 221 8.08 -8.54 -8.68
CA PRO A 221 6.90 -9.18 -8.11
C PRO A 221 5.58 -8.45 -8.43
N ILE A 222 5.51 -7.13 -8.31
CA ILE A 222 4.29 -6.38 -8.63
C ILE A 222 3.98 -6.43 -10.12
N ILE A 223 4.98 -6.29 -10.99
CA ILE A 223 4.79 -6.43 -12.44
C ILE A 223 4.21 -7.81 -12.75
N ARG A 224 4.78 -8.87 -12.16
CA ARG A 224 4.23 -10.24 -12.29
C ARG A 224 2.79 -10.31 -11.79
N LEU A 225 2.46 -9.71 -10.66
CA LEU A 225 1.10 -9.70 -10.12
C LEU A 225 0.11 -9.07 -11.10
N LEU A 226 0.48 -7.92 -11.68
CA LEU A 226 -0.33 -7.21 -12.67
C LEU A 226 -0.45 -7.99 -13.98
N ASP A 227 0.63 -8.62 -14.45
CA ASP A 227 0.59 -9.48 -15.64
C ASP A 227 -0.35 -10.67 -15.43
N VAL A 228 -0.28 -11.34 -14.28
CA VAL A 228 -1.18 -12.46 -13.95
C VAL A 228 -2.62 -11.97 -13.82
N ALA A 229 -2.86 -10.85 -13.16
CA ALA A 229 -4.19 -10.24 -13.06
C ALA A 229 -4.79 -9.96 -14.45
N GLN A 230 -3.98 -9.40 -15.37
CA GLN A 230 -4.39 -9.14 -16.75
C GLN A 230 -4.65 -10.45 -17.52
N MET A 231 -3.78 -11.45 -17.39
CA MET A 231 -3.94 -12.74 -18.08
C MET A 231 -5.17 -13.51 -17.61
N THR A 232 -5.49 -13.41 -16.32
CA THR A 232 -6.61 -14.14 -15.69
C THR A 232 -7.92 -13.36 -15.69
N ASN A 233 -7.89 -12.07 -16.04
CA ASN A 233 -9.00 -11.12 -15.87
C ASN A 233 -9.54 -11.08 -14.43
N ILE A 234 -8.67 -11.36 -13.44
CA ILE A 234 -9.01 -11.29 -12.02
C ILE A 234 -8.51 -9.95 -11.48
N PRO A 235 -9.40 -9.08 -10.96
CA PRO A 235 -9.00 -7.78 -10.42
C PRO A 235 -8.19 -7.95 -9.13
N VAL A 236 -7.14 -7.14 -9.02
CA VAL A 236 -6.32 -6.99 -7.81
C VAL A 236 -6.54 -5.61 -7.21
N VAL A 237 -6.75 -5.57 -5.90
CA VAL A 237 -6.93 -4.36 -5.10
C VAL A 237 -5.83 -4.30 -4.06
N GLY A 238 -4.98 -3.27 -4.15
CA GLY A 238 -4.04 -2.93 -3.08
C GLY A 238 -4.74 -2.11 -2.01
N TYR A 239 -4.58 -2.50 -0.76
CA TYR A 239 -5.13 -1.79 0.40
C TYR A 239 -4.00 -1.33 1.31
N VAL A 240 -4.07 -0.09 1.80
CA VAL A 240 -3.15 0.45 2.82
C VAL A 240 -3.97 1.13 3.90
N ASP A 241 -3.62 0.91 5.16
CA ASP A 241 -4.28 1.54 6.31
C ASP A 241 -3.83 3.00 6.49
N THR A 242 -2.56 3.27 6.16
CA THR A 242 -1.91 4.57 6.27
C THR A 242 -1.02 4.78 5.04
N THR A 243 -1.04 6.00 4.50
CA THR A 243 -0.19 6.37 3.37
C THR A 243 0.61 7.63 3.69
N TYR A 244 1.89 7.62 3.30
CA TYR A 244 2.77 8.79 3.27
C TYR A 244 3.00 9.26 1.82
N ALA A 245 2.13 8.84 0.90
CA ALA A 245 2.21 9.23 -0.50
C ALA A 245 2.00 10.75 -0.63
N CYS A 246 2.95 11.40 -1.29
CA CYS A 246 2.95 12.85 -1.48
C CYS A 246 2.56 13.26 -2.90
N ASP A 247 2.05 12.34 -3.72
CA ASP A 247 1.82 12.55 -5.15
C ASP A 247 0.96 13.78 -5.46
N LEU A 248 -0.11 14.00 -4.68
CA LEU A 248 -0.97 15.18 -4.82
C LEU A 248 -0.24 16.48 -4.44
N ALA A 249 0.50 16.48 -3.33
CA ALA A 249 1.26 17.66 -2.90
C ALA A 249 2.38 18.00 -3.88
N VAL A 250 3.08 16.99 -4.41
CA VAL A 250 4.10 17.14 -5.46
C VAL A 250 3.48 17.69 -6.75
N MET A 251 2.30 17.21 -7.14
CA MET A 251 1.55 17.75 -8.28
C MET A 251 1.22 19.24 -8.09
N LEU A 252 0.66 19.61 -6.94
CA LEU A 252 0.35 21.02 -6.64
C LEU A 252 1.61 21.88 -6.62
N LYS A 253 2.71 21.37 -6.05
CA LYS A 253 4.01 22.04 -6.06
C LYS A 253 4.47 22.37 -7.47
N TYR A 254 4.46 21.41 -8.39
CA TYR A 254 4.89 21.66 -9.77
C TYR A 254 3.91 22.54 -10.55
N PHE A 255 2.61 22.36 -10.31
CA PHE A 255 1.58 23.17 -10.97
C PHE A 255 1.67 24.65 -10.58
N PHE A 256 1.81 24.95 -9.29
CA PHE A 256 1.89 26.32 -8.76
C PHE A 256 3.32 26.85 -8.62
N GLN A 257 4.34 26.04 -8.91
CA GLN A 257 5.76 26.35 -8.71
C GLN A 257 6.08 26.77 -7.27
N LEU A 258 5.61 25.98 -6.29
CA LEU A 258 5.80 26.27 -4.88
C LEU A 258 7.23 25.99 -4.41
N ASP A 259 7.76 26.86 -3.53
CA ASP A 259 9.06 26.67 -2.90
C ASP A 259 9.07 25.54 -1.87
N ILE A 260 10.24 24.92 -1.68
CA ILE A 260 10.48 23.67 -0.94
C ILE A 260 10.23 23.79 0.59
N ALA A 261 9.90 24.98 1.10
CA ALA A 261 9.72 25.22 2.53
C ALA A 261 8.55 24.42 3.15
N HIS A 262 7.63 23.92 2.32
CA HIS A 262 6.51 23.06 2.73
C HIS A 262 6.67 21.67 2.10
N SER A 263 7.75 20.96 2.44
CA SER A 263 7.84 19.55 2.07
C SER A 263 6.84 18.77 2.91
N PRO A 264 5.87 18.05 2.31
CA PRO A 264 5.09 17.09 3.05
C PRO A 264 6.06 16.03 3.58
N VAL A 265 6.00 15.78 4.89
CA VAL A 265 6.74 14.71 5.57
C VAL A 265 6.12 13.37 5.20
#